data_AF-A0A1Y0G3K1-F1
#
_entry.id   AF-A0A1Y0G3K1-F1
#
_cell.length_a   1.000
_cell.length_b   1.000
_cell.length_c   1.000
_cell.angle_alpha   90.00
_cell.angle_beta   90.00
_cell.angle_gamma   90.00
#
_symmetry.space_group_name_H-M   'P 1'
#
loop_
_entity.id
_entity.type
_entity.pdbx_description
1 polymer ?
#
loop_
_entity_poly.entity_id
_entity_poly.type
_entity_poly.pdbx_seq_one_letter_code
_entity_poly.pdbx_strand_id
1 'polypeptide(L)'
;MQATLEKPAMIRIEGQDAWIASPESIDSGIVAATIVFARHGVDPQDCAKASEKLFRGVELLSEREALLCLIWDEADYAAFHAITVGWLSRDIDIQIVVR
;
A
#
# COMPACT_ATOMS: atom_id res chain seq x y z
N MET A 1 6.73 6.21 -33.93
CA MET A 1 7.07 6.12 -32.49
C MET A 1 5.75 6.04 -31.72
N GLN A 2 5.24 4.83 -31.48
CA GLN A 2 3.99 4.65 -30.74
C GLN A 2 4.35 4.73 -29.25
N ALA A 3 3.76 5.69 -28.55
CA ALA A 3 3.81 5.75 -27.10
C ALA A 3 3.04 4.54 -26.57
N THR A 4 3.76 3.63 -25.92
CA THR A 4 3.15 2.58 -25.11
C THR A 4 2.40 3.30 -23.99
N LEU A 5 1.08 3.37 -24.07
CA LEU A 5 0.25 3.78 -22.96
C LEU A 5 0.40 2.70 -21.89
N GLU A 6 1.36 2.88 -20.99
CA GLU A 6 1.50 2.04 -19.80
C GLU A 6 0.17 2.07 -19.07
N LYS A 7 -0.46 0.90 -19.01
CA LYS A 7 -1.72 0.70 -18.30
C LYS A 7 -1.44 1.09 -16.84
N PRO A 8 -2.20 2.02 -16.22
CA PRO A 8 -1.95 2.40 -14.85
C PRO A 8 -1.92 1.14 -13.98
N ALA A 9 -0.89 1.03 -13.14
CA ALA A 9 -0.76 -0.09 -12.23
C ALA A 9 -2.05 -0.23 -11.42
N MET A 10 -2.75 -1.35 -11.59
CA MET A 10 -3.99 -1.61 -10.88
C MET A 10 -3.62 -2.06 -9.46
N ILE A 11 -3.52 -1.12 -8.53
CA ILE A 11 -3.32 -1.42 -7.11
C ILE A 11 -4.56 -2.18 -6.62
N ARG A 12 -4.33 -3.34 -6.01
CA ARG A 12 -5.37 -4.17 -5.38
C ARG A 12 -4.96 -4.47 -3.95
N ILE A 13 -5.94 -4.44 -3.05
CA ILE A 13 -5.76 -4.89 -1.67
C ILE A 13 -6.04 -6.39 -1.62
N GLU A 14 -5.09 -7.15 -1.08
CA GLU A 14 -5.16 -8.61 -0.94
C GLU A 14 -4.74 -9.03 0.46
N GLY A 15 -5.22 -10.18 0.92
CA GLY A 15 -4.91 -10.73 2.24
C GLY A 15 -6.01 -11.65 2.75
N GLN A 16 -5.69 -12.54 3.68
CA GLN A 16 -6.64 -13.48 4.26
C GLN A 16 -7.89 -12.78 4.85
N ASP A 17 -7.69 -11.60 5.41
CA ASP A 17 -8.73 -10.83 6.10
C ASP A 17 -9.19 -9.59 5.32
N ALA A 18 -8.81 -9.46 4.05
CA ALA A 18 -9.21 -8.33 3.20
C ALA A 18 -10.74 -8.21 3.05
N TRP A 19 -11.48 -9.30 3.25
CA TRP A 19 -12.95 -9.34 3.21
C TRP A 19 -13.62 -8.55 4.34
N ILE A 20 -12.89 -8.20 5.41
CA ILE A 20 -13.41 -7.36 6.51
C ILE A 20 -13.59 -5.91 6.05
N ALA A 21 -12.76 -5.45 5.11
CA ALA A 21 -12.82 -4.09 4.59
C ALA A 21 -14.06 -3.86 3.73
N SER A 22 -14.80 -2.77 3.99
CA SER A 22 -15.82 -2.30 3.06
C SER A 22 -15.17 -1.79 1.76
N PRO A 23 -15.87 -1.84 0.61
CA PRO A 23 -15.34 -1.31 -0.66
C PRO A 23 -14.83 0.13 -0.55
N GLU A 24 -15.55 1.00 0.15
CA GLU A 24 -15.16 2.40 0.39
C GLU A 24 -13.83 2.53 1.16
N SER A 25 -13.57 1.61 2.10
CA SER A 25 -12.32 1.56 2.86
C SER A 25 -11.18 1.07 1.98
N ILE A 26 -11.44 0.09 1.11
CA ILE A 26 -10.47 -0.40 0.11
C ILE A 26 -10.08 0.74 -0.85
N ASP A 27 -11.05 1.48 -1.37
CA ASP A 27 -10.81 2.63 -2.24
C ASP A 27 -9.98 3.71 -1.53
N SER A 28 -10.28 3.98 -0.26
CA SER A 28 -9.49 4.89 0.57
C SER A 28 -8.04 4.43 0.74
N GLY A 29 -7.82 3.12 0.92
CA GLY A 29 -6.49 2.52 0.96
C GLY A 29 -5.71 2.67 -0.35
N ILE A 30 -6.37 2.38 -1.48
CA ILE A 30 -5.77 2.52 -2.82
C ILE A 30 -5.35 3.97 -3.07
N VAL A 31 -6.21 4.94 -2.74
CA VAL A 31 -5.89 6.37 -2.87
C VAL A 31 -4.70 6.75 -2.00
N ALA A 32 -4.67 6.29 -0.74
CA ALA A 32 -3.57 6.58 0.18
C ALA A 32 -2.21 6.04 -0.33
N ALA A 33 -2.15 4.78 -0.78
CA ALA A 33 -0.95 4.21 -1.39
C ALA A 33 -0.54 4.97 -2.67
N THR A 34 -1.50 5.31 -3.53
CA THR A 34 -1.24 6.06 -4.77
C THR A 34 -0.59 7.41 -4.49
N ILE A 35 -1.02 8.12 -3.43
CA ILE A 35 -0.43 9.40 -3.01
C ILE A 35 1.03 9.21 -2.59
N VAL A 36 1.37 8.13 -1.87
CA VAL A 36 2.75 7.83 -1.47
C VAL A 36 3.64 7.63 -2.69
N PHE A 37 3.23 6.78 -3.64
CA PHE A 37 3.99 6.54 -4.86
C PHE A 37 4.17 7.82 -5.69
N ALA A 38 3.10 8.61 -5.84
CA ALA A 38 3.14 9.88 -6.56
C ALA A 38 4.07 10.90 -5.90
N ARG A 39 4.09 10.99 -4.55
CA ARG A 39 4.96 11.90 -3.80
C ARG A 39 6.44 11.59 -3.99
N HIS A 40 6.78 10.31 -4.15
CA HIS A 40 8.16 9.86 -4.41
C HIS A 40 8.50 9.80 -5.90
N GLY A 41 7.53 10.02 -6.80
CA GLY A 41 7.73 10.00 -8.25
C GLY A 41 8.13 8.62 -8.77
N VAL A 42 7.65 7.54 -8.15
CA VAL A 42 8.00 6.15 -8.50
C VAL A 42 6.81 5.41 -9.12
N ASP A 43 7.11 4.43 -9.97
CA ASP A 43 6.10 3.49 -10.47
C ASP A 43 5.79 2.42 -9.40
N PRO A 44 4.52 2.25 -9.00
CA PRO A 44 4.11 1.17 -8.10
C PRO A 44 4.59 -0.23 -8.54
N GLN A 45 4.69 -0.51 -9.84
CA GLN A 45 5.16 -1.81 -10.35
C GLN A 45 6.63 -2.06 -10.03
N ASP A 46 7.47 -1.02 -10.05
CA ASP A 46 8.88 -1.15 -9.73
C ASP A 46 9.10 -1.37 -8.23
N CYS A 47 8.29 -0.70 -7.39
CA CYS A 47 8.22 -0.99 -5.96
C CYS A 47 7.78 -2.44 -5.69
N ALA A 48 6.74 -2.93 -6.38
CA ALA A 48 6.26 -4.31 -6.23
C ALA A 48 7.34 -5.35 -6.58
N LYS A 49 8.06 -5.15 -7.70
CA LYS A 49 9.17 -6.03 -8.11
C LYS A 49 10.30 -6.05 -7.09
N ALA A 50 10.70 -4.88 -6.57
CA ALA A 50 11.74 -4.79 -5.56
C ALA A 50 11.33 -5.49 -4.25
N SER A 51 10.08 -5.28 -3.82
CA SER A 51 9.50 -5.93 -2.64
C SER A 51 9.41 -7.45 -2.80
N GLU A 52 8.99 -7.95 -3.97
CA GLU A 52 8.98 -9.39 -4.27
C GLU A 52 10.39 -10.00 -4.22
N LYS A 53 11.39 -9.30 -4.76
CA LYS A 53 12.79 -9.73 -4.70
C LYS A 53 13.29 -9.83 -3.26
N LEU A 54 12.99 -8.83 -2.43
CA LEU A 54 13.29 -8.85 -0.99
C LEU A 54 12.63 -10.05 -0.31
N PHE A 55 11.33 -10.28 -0.56
CA PHE A 55 10.57 -11.37 0.05
C PHE A 55 11.14 -12.76 -0.30
N ARG A 56 11.55 -12.96 -1.57
CA ARG A 56 12.16 -14.23 -2.00
C ARG A 56 13.53 -14.47 -1.38
N GLY A 57 14.28 -13.41 -1.05
CA GLY A 57 15.55 -13.48 -0.30
C GLY A 57 16.71 -14.20 -1.03
N VAL A 58 16.61 -14.40 -2.34
CA VAL A 58 17.61 -15.15 -3.14
C VAL A 58 18.70 -14.23 -3.72
N GLU A 59 18.39 -12.95 -3.88
CA GLU A 59 19.26 -11.98 -4.54
C GLU A 59 19.48 -10.74 -3.67
N LEU A 60 20.69 -10.16 -3.73
CA LEU A 60 20.97 -8.88 -3.07
C LEU A 60 20.21 -7.75 -3.77
N LEU A 61 19.70 -6.82 -2.96
CA LEU A 61 19.15 -5.57 -3.46
C LEU A 61 20.26 -4.58 -3.78
N SER A 62 20.11 -3.86 -4.88
CA SER A 62 20.78 -2.60 -5.12
C SER A 62 20.25 -1.52 -4.18
N GLU A 63 21.00 -0.43 -4.02
CA GLU A 63 20.56 0.73 -3.23
C GLU A 63 19.22 1.30 -3.72
N ARG A 64 19.01 1.35 -5.04
CA ARG A 64 17.73 1.78 -5.62
C ARG A 64 16.59 0.83 -5.26
N GLU A 65 16.80 -0.48 -5.35
CA GLU A 65 15.76 -1.46 -4.98
C GLU A 65 15.45 -1.39 -3.48
N ALA A 66 16.45 -1.21 -2.62
CA ALA A 66 16.24 -1.02 -1.19
C ALA A 66 15.37 0.23 -0.91
N LEU A 67 15.63 1.34 -1.60
CA LEU A 67 14.78 2.54 -1.51
C LEU A 67 13.34 2.26 -1.98
N LEU A 68 13.17 1.52 -3.08
CA LEU A 68 11.85 1.15 -3.59
C LEU A 68 11.07 0.26 -2.60
N CYS A 69 11.74 -0.62 -1.87
CA CYS A 69 11.13 -1.39 -0.78
C CYS A 69 10.68 -0.51 0.38
N LEU A 70 11.46 0.50 0.77
CA LEU A 70 11.05 1.43 1.83
C LEU A 70 9.80 2.23 1.43
N ILE A 71 9.72 2.64 0.16
CA ILE A 71 8.55 3.34 -0.38
C ILE A 71 7.34 2.40 -0.45
N TRP A 72 7.55 1.13 -0.79
CA TRP A 72 6.51 0.09 -0.76
C TRP A 72 5.93 -0.05 0.65
N ASP A 73 6.78 -0.21 1.68
CA ASP A 73 6.34 -0.35 3.07
C ASP A 73 5.56 0.88 3.56
N GLU A 74 5.99 2.08 3.14
CA GLU A 74 5.26 3.31 3.46
C GLU A 74 3.87 3.34 2.79
N ALA A 75 3.78 2.94 1.53
CA ALA A 75 2.52 2.88 0.79
C ALA A 75 1.57 1.83 1.39
N ASP A 76 2.10 0.66 1.78
CA ASP A 76 1.35 -0.40 2.43
C ASP A 76 0.81 0.05 3.80
N TYR A 77 1.64 0.71 4.62
CA TYR A 77 1.21 1.29 5.88
C TYR A 77 0.11 2.34 5.69
N ALA A 78 0.25 3.23 4.71
CA ALA A 78 -0.75 4.26 4.42
C ALA A 78 -2.08 3.64 3.97
N ALA A 79 -2.04 2.61 3.11
CA ALA A 79 -3.22 1.88 2.69
C ALA A 79 -3.89 1.18 3.88
N PHE A 80 -3.13 0.41 4.66
CA PHE A 80 -3.64 -0.30 5.84
C PHE A 80 -4.27 0.66 6.84
N HIS A 81 -3.61 1.78 7.14
CA HIS A 81 -4.15 2.78 8.05
C HIS A 81 -5.47 3.35 7.54
N ALA A 82 -5.54 3.77 6.28
CA ALA A 82 -6.76 4.33 5.69
C ALA A 82 -7.92 3.32 5.63
N ILE A 83 -7.62 2.04 5.35
CA ILE A 83 -8.61 0.96 5.34
C ILE A 83 -9.20 0.73 6.74
N THR A 84 -8.35 0.75 7.77
CA THR A 84 -8.69 0.34 9.14
C THR A 84 -9.27 1.45 10.01
N VAL A 85 -9.32 2.70 9.51
CA VAL A 85 -10.01 3.80 10.20
C VAL A 85 -11.43 3.37 10.55
N GLY A 86 -11.77 3.49 11.84
CA GLY A 86 -13.11 3.20 12.35
C GLY A 86 -13.43 1.71 12.56
N TRP A 87 -12.52 0.77 12.27
CA TRP A 87 -12.78 -0.66 12.50
C TRP A 87 -13.06 -0.99 13.97
N LEU A 88 -12.36 -0.33 14.91
CA LEU A 88 -12.62 -0.47 16.35
C LEU A 88 -13.94 0.18 16.80
N SER A 89 -14.52 1.08 15.99
CA SER A 89 -15.81 1.71 16.31
C SER A 89 -17.02 0.89 15.86
N ARG A 90 -16.81 -0.12 15.01
CA ARG A 90 -17.91 -0.86 14.37
C ARG A 90 -18.65 -1.84 15.28
N ASP A 91 -18.22 -2.04 16.53
CA ASP A 91 -19.00 -2.79 17.53
C ASP A 91 -18.50 -2.68 18.99
N ILE A 92 -17.68 -1.67 19.31
CA ILE A 92 -17.01 -1.59 20.62
C ILE A 92 -17.06 -0.17 21.17
N ASP A 93 -17.75 0.00 22.30
CA ASP A 93 -17.80 1.25 23.08
C ASP A 93 -16.52 1.41 23.94
N ILE A 94 -15.37 1.45 23.26
CA ILE A 94 -14.08 1.72 23.91
C ILE A 94 -13.69 3.15 23.58
N GLN A 95 -13.67 3.99 24.61
CA GLN A 95 -13.35 5.41 24.49
C GLN A 95 -12.13 5.74 25.37
N ILE A 96 -11.19 6.52 24.83
CA ILE A 96 -10.15 7.16 25.63
C ILE A 96 -10.81 8.33 26.39
N VAL A 97 -10.72 8.33 27.71
CA VAL A 97 -11.22 9.43 28.56
C VAL A 97 -10.03 10.15 29.20
N VAL A 98 -9.95 11.46 29.02
CA VAL A 98 -8.99 12.32 29.72
C VAL A 98 -9.68 12.89 30.97
N ARG A 99 -9.03 12.80 32.13
CA ARG A 99 -9.47 13.42 33.38
C ARG A 99 -8.45 14.45 33.83
#